data_AF-A0A1Y2CCC9-F1
#
_entry.id   AF-A0A1Y2CCC9-F1
#
_cell.length_a   1.000
_cell.length_b   1.000
_cell.length_c   1.000
_cell.angle_alpha   90.00
_cell.angle_beta   90.00
_cell.angle_gamma   90.00
#
_symmetry.space_group_name_H-M   'P 1'
#
loop_
_entity.id
_entity.type
_entity.pdbx_description
1 polymer ?
#
loop_
_entity_poly.entity_id
_entity_poly.type
_entity_poly.pdbx_seq_one_letter_code
_entity_poly.pdbx_strand_id
1 'polypeptide(L)'
;MLDEQYFIENPAEASFTDWLRSKGTNYTCYIEYINAVGDAADITEKLNIFQTIIYIIHTPFKFTFFYWTIVVFILHKFNFKKTVMKIISLHFILRSIGDILNQVGNLMDTYYSNTEDGLCSNIVFNPEKHPLRWFVTRQIASIFWYSGEIFADWYPLIRTKAISHNFKYIKYVYITCLFYNLSKIALIFLNFKLSPSELYDSRGIYDNDKVNHFYDIFWIFQLIKYHAAFIYEITVYIVMKKIIKKLDIDKSDIGFLKKFKNLSEYRMLLFALFSLCFLPFITFSVILKYYLFIDDGFRIMDFSLEENDLIRNNLK
;
A
#
# COMPACT_ATOMS: atom_id res chain seq x y z
N MET A 1 -27.04 -19.90 11.25
CA MET A 1 -26.09 -21.01 11.41
C MET A 1 -25.51 -21.31 10.04
N LEU A 2 -24.19 -21.41 9.91
CA LEU A 2 -23.52 -21.74 8.66
C LEU A 2 -23.49 -23.26 8.48
N ASP A 3 -23.65 -23.70 7.23
CA ASP A 3 -23.54 -25.13 6.88
C ASP A 3 -22.08 -25.58 6.78
N GLU A 4 -21.84 -26.87 7.01
CA GLU A 4 -20.53 -27.53 6.91
C GLU A 4 -19.87 -27.35 5.53
N GLN A 5 -20.66 -27.23 4.45
CA GLN A 5 -20.18 -27.00 3.08
C GLN A 5 -19.36 -25.71 2.88
N TYR A 6 -19.42 -24.77 3.83
CA TYR A 6 -18.61 -23.54 3.79
C TYR A 6 -17.21 -23.71 4.40
N PHE A 7 -16.87 -24.92 4.87
CA PHE A 7 -15.59 -25.22 5.50
C PHE A 7 -14.78 -26.19 4.63
N ILE A 8 -13.46 -26.05 4.69
CA ILE A 8 -12.54 -26.90 3.94
C ILE A 8 -12.05 -28.03 4.85
N GLU A 9 -12.65 -29.20 4.73
CA GLU A 9 -12.25 -30.39 5.51
C GLU A 9 -11.04 -31.12 4.91
N ASN A 10 -10.90 -31.05 3.57
CA ASN A 10 -9.76 -31.60 2.85
C ASN A 10 -8.98 -30.50 2.11
N PRO A 11 -8.07 -29.78 2.80
CA PRO A 11 -7.25 -28.72 2.21
C PRO A 11 -6.47 -29.14 0.96
N ALA A 12 -6.08 -30.42 0.87
CA ALA A 12 -5.29 -30.93 -0.24
C ALA A 12 -6.07 -31.01 -1.57
N GLU A 13 -7.40 -31.13 -1.51
CA GLU A 13 -8.28 -31.21 -2.69
C GLU A 13 -9.02 -29.90 -2.97
N ALA A 14 -8.95 -28.93 -2.06
CA ALA A 14 -9.67 -27.66 -2.17
C ALA A 14 -9.14 -26.80 -3.32
N SER A 15 -10.06 -26.33 -4.17
CA SER A 15 -9.74 -25.41 -5.24
C SER A 15 -9.47 -24.00 -4.71
N PHE A 16 -8.82 -23.16 -5.51
CA PHE A 16 -8.63 -21.73 -5.20
C PHE A 16 -9.96 -21.02 -4.87
N THR A 17 -11.03 -21.35 -5.58
CA THR A 17 -12.36 -20.77 -5.34
C THR A 17 -12.98 -21.24 -4.03
N ASP A 18 -12.67 -22.45 -3.59
CA ASP A 18 -13.13 -22.97 -2.30
C ASP A 18 -12.47 -22.18 -1.16
N TRP A 19 -11.15 -21.94 -1.25
CA TRP A 19 -10.42 -21.08 -0.31
C TRP A 19 -10.96 -19.65 -0.24
N LEU A 20 -11.36 -19.06 -1.38
CA LEU A 20 -11.94 -17.72 -1.37
C LEU A 20 -13.35 -17.66 -0.76
N ARG A 21 -14.10 -18.77 -0.78
CA ARG A 21 -15.47 -18.83 -0.25
C ARG A 21 -15.54 -19.41 1.15
N SER A 22 -14.48 -20.04 1.63
CA SER A 22 -14.45 -20.73 2.90
C SER A 22 -14.60 -19.77 4.07
N LYS A 23 -15.19 -20.31 5.15
CA LYS A 23 -15.30 -19.66 6.46
C LYS A 23 -14.28 -20.19 7.45
N GLY A 24 -13.63 -21.29 7.10
CA GLY A 24 -12.64 -21.94 7.94
C GLY A 24 -12.15 -23.25 7.34
N THR A 25 -11.20 -23.85 8.04
CA THR A 25 -10.69 -25.21 7.82
C THR A 25 -11.20 -26.19 8.88
N ASN A 26 -11.93 -25.71 9.90
CA ASN A 26 -12.52 -26.56 10.94
C ASN A 26 -13.96 -26.13 11.28
N TYR A 27 -14.94 -26.98 10.98
CA TYR A 27 -16.36 -26.76 11.30
C TYR A 27 -16.65 -26.94 12.80
N THR A 28 -16.00 -27.87 13.49
CA THR A 28 -16.12 -28.05 14.94
C THR A 28 -15.71 -26.77 15.69
N CYS A 29 -14.65 -26.09 15.23
CA CYS A 29 -14.22 -24.80 15.77
C CYS A 29 -15.33 -23.74 15.67
N TYR A 30 -16.11 -23.74 14.59
CA TYR A 30 -17.26 -22.85 14.43
C TYR A 30 -18.38 -23.20 15.41
N ILE A 31 -18.70 -24.49 15.59
CA ILE A 31 -19.72 -24.94 16.54
C ILE A 31 -19.34 -24.58 17.98
N GLU A 32 -18.09 -24.82 18.37
CA GLU A 32 -17.57 -24.41 19.69
C GLU A 32 -17.67 -22.90 19.89
N TYR A 33 -17.31 -22.12 18.87
CA TYR A 33 -17.46 -20.66 18.91
C TYR A 33 -18.91 -20.25 19.11
N ILE A 34 -19.85 -20.75 18.29
CA ILE A 34 -21.28 -20.40 18.41
C ILE A 34 -21.86 -20.81 19.76
N ASN A 35 -21.45 -21.96 20.30
CA ASN A 35 -21.92 -22.41 21.62
C ASN A 35 -21.36 -21.55 22.77
N ALA A 36 -20.14 -21.03 22.62
CA ALA A 36 -19.53 -20.13 23.61
C ALA A 36 -20.10 -18.70 23.53
N VAL A 37 -20.53 -18.29 22.35
CA VAL A 37 -20.89 -16.93 21.99
C VAL A 37 -22.42 -16.79 22.06
N GLY A 38 -22.94 -16.49 23.25
CA GLY A 38 -24.38 -16.31 23.49
C GLY A 38 -25.01 -15.12 22.75
N ASP A 39 -26.33 -14.93 22.89
CA ASP A 39 -27.14 -13.96 22.11
C ASP A 39 -26.63 -12.51 22.09
N ALA A 40 -25.93 -12.05 23.14
CA ALA A 40 -25.38 -10.70 23.22
C ALA A 40 -24.31 -10.40 22.16
N ALA A 41 -23.63 -11.43 21.66
CA ALA A 41 -22.58 -11.27 20.68
C ALA A 41 -23.12 -11.07 19.25
N ASP A 42 -24.26 -11.65 18.89
CA ASP A 42 -24.91 -11.42 17.59
C ASP A 42 -25.28 -9.93 17.41
N ILE A 43 -25.76 -9.29 18.48
CA ILE A 43 -26.03 -7.84 18.48
C ILE A 43 -24.74 -7.04 18.28
N THR A 44 -23.67 -7.45 18.95
CA THR A 44 -22.36 -6.78 18.86
C THR A 44 -21.75 -6.93 17.45
N GLU A 45 -21.83 -8.11 16.86
CA GLU A 45 -21.37 -8.38 15.48
C GLU A 45 -22.13 -7.52 14.47
N LYS A 46 -23.46 -7.47 14.55
CA LYS A 46 -24.30 -6.62 13.69
C LYS A 46 -23.94 -5.14 13.82
N LEU A 47 -23.69 -4.67 15.05
CA LEU A 47 -23.26 -3.30 15.29
C LEU A 47 -21.88 -3.03 14.67
N ASN A 48 -20.93 -3.94 14.83
CA ASN A 48 -19.58 -3.84 14.26
C ASN A 48 -19.61 -3.82 12.72
N ILE A 49 -20.45 -4.66 12.09
CA ILE A 49 -20.65 -4.65 10.64
C ILE A 49 -21.16 -3.28 10.19
N PHE A 50 -22.18 -2.74 10.87
CA PHE A 50 -22.74 -1.43 10.54
C PHE A 50 -21.71 -0.29 10.70
N GLN A 51 -20.95 -0.28 11.80
CA GLN A 51 -19.87 0.68 12.02
C GLN A 51 -18.78 0.58 10.96
N THR A 52 -18.40 -0.63 10.58
CA THR A 52 -17.42 -0.89 9.52
C THR A 52 -17.90 -0.36 8.17
N ILE A 53 -19.18 -0.56 7.82
CA ILE A 53 -19.77 0.00 6.58
C ILE A 53 -19.70 1.52 6.57
N ILE A 54 -20.05 2.18 7.68
CA ILE A 54 -19.92 3.64 7.81
C ILE A 54 -18.46 4.07 7.64
N TYR A 55 -17.51 3.35 8.25
CA TYR A 55 -16.09 3.64 8.11
C TYR A 55 -15.63 3.51 6.66
N ILE A 56 -16.03 2.45 5.95
CA ILE A 56 -15.69 2.23 4.54
C ILE A 56 -16.17 3.42 3.69
N ILE A 57 -17.41 3.87 3.87
CA ILE A 57 -17.97 5.03 3.13
C ILE A 57 -17.19 6.31 3.44
N HIS A 58 -16.75 6.49 4.69
CA HIS A 58 -16.01 7.68 5.11
C HIS A 58 -14.52 7.65 4.70
N THR A 59 -13.99 6.51 4.28
CA THR A 59 -12.56 6.30 4.02
C THR A 59 -11.95 7.28 3.00
N PRO A 60 -12.59 7.57 1.84
CA PRO A 60 -12.07 8.54 0.87
C PRO A 60 -11.88 9.96 1.44
N PHE A 61 -12.65 10.34 2.46
CA PHE A 61 -12.58 11.65 3.11
C PHE A 61 -11.49 11.72 4.20
N LYS A 62 -11.09 10.58 4.75
CA LYS A 62 -9.96 10.49 5.71
C LYS A 62 -8.61 10.49 5.02
N PHE A 63 -8.58 10.19 3.72
CA PHE A 63 -7.35 10.17 2.95
C PHE A 63 -6.69 11.56 2.97
N THR A 64 -5.45 11.66 3.45
CA THR A 64 -4.79 12.95 3.69
C THR A 64 -4.73 13.84 2.45
N PHE A 65 -4.59 13.23 1.26
CA PHE A 65 -4.56 13.97 0.01
C PHE A 65 -5.93 14.47 -0.44
N PHE A 66 -7.04 14.11 0.23
CA PHE A 66 -8.37 14.59 -0.13
C PHE A 66 -8.43 16.13 -0.08
N TYR A 67 -8.02 16.71 1.04
CA TYR A 67 -8.00 18.18 1.22
C TYR A 67 -7.06 18.84 0.22
N TRP A 68 -5.89 18.25 -0.01
CA TRP A 68 -4.94 18.75 -0.99
C TRP A 68 -5.50 18.70 -2.42
N THR A 69 -6.20 17.62 -2.77
CA THR A 69 -6.85 17.44 -4.08
C THR A 69 -7.92 18.52 -4.30
N ILE A 70 -8.75 18.82 -3.28
CA ILE A 70 -9.74 19.90 -3.35
C ILE A 70 -9.05 21.25 -3.59
N VAL A 71 -7.97 21.55 -2.87
CA VAL A 71 -7.21 22.80 -3.05
C VAL A 71 -6.69 22.93 -4.47
N VAL A 72 -6.13 21.85 -5.03
CA VAL A 72 -5.67 21.83 -6.42
C VAL A 72 -6.84 22.02 -7.39
N PHE A 73 -7.99 21.41 -7.12
CA PHE A 73 -9.18 21.55 -7.97
C PHE A 73 -9.69 22.99 -7.99
N ILE A 74 -9.76 23.65 -6.83
CA ILE A 74 -10.14 25.06 -6.71
C ILE A 74 -9.12 25.95 -7.45
N LEU A 75 -7.82 25.72 -7.27
CA LEU A 75 -6.76 26.49 -7.92
C LEU A 75 -6.83 26.40 -9.45
N HIS A 76 -7.22 25.24 -9.98
CA HIS A 76 -7.42 25.04 -11.41
C HIS A 76 -8.83 25.39 -11.90
N LYS A 77 -9.68 25.98 -11.05
CA LYS A 77 -11.09 26.32 -11.33
C LYS A 77 -11.88 25.13 -11.88
N PHE A 78 -11.63 23.94 -11.31
CA PHE A 78 -12.26 22.68 -11.72
C PHE A 78 -12.13 22.36 -13.23
N ASN A 79 -11.09 22.85 -13.90
CA ASN A 79 -10.89 22.60 -15.32
C ASN A 79 -10.22 21.24 -15.57
N PHE A 80 -11.03 20.18 -15.62
CA PHE A 80 -10.59 18.79 -15.87
C PHE A 80 -10.02 18.54 -17.28
N LYS A 81 -10.04 19.53 -18.19
CA LYS A 81 -9.35 19.40 -19.48
C LYS A 81 -7.83 19.42 -19.32
N LYS A 82 -7.30 20.02 -18.24
CA LYS A 82 -5.86 20.10 -17.95
C LYS A 82 -5.30 18.74 -17.54
N THR A 83 -4.13 18.37 -18.08
CA THR A 83 -3.47 17.09 -17.78
C THR A 83 -3.22 16.86 -16.29
N VAL A 84 -2.79 17.90 -15.56
CA VAL A 84 -2.54 17.82 -14.11
C VAL A 84 -3.80 17.40 -13.34
N MET A 85 -4.96 17.94 -13.72
CA MET A 85 -6.24 17.61 -13.09
C MET A 85 -6.62 16.15 -13.32
N LYS A 86 -6.40 15.62 -14.52
CA LYS A 86 -6.67 14.22 -14.86
C LYS A 86 -5.81 13.27 -14.02
N ILE A 87 -4.52 13.57 -13.89
CA ILE A 87 -3.58 12.76 -13.11
C ILE A 87 -3.97 12.72 -11.63
N ILE A 88 -4.22 13.87 -11.03
CA ILE A 88 -4.55 13.96 -9.60
C ILE A 88 -5.90 13.30 -9.32
N SER A 89 -6.89 13.48 -10.19
CA SER A 89 -8.20 12.80 -10.06
C SER A 89 -8.05 11.28 -10.13
N LEU A 90 -7.25 10.78 -11.09
CA LEU A 90 -7.03 9.35 -11.27
C LEU A 90 -6.26 8.74 -10.10
N HIS A 91 -5.22 9.42 -9.62
CA HIS A 91 -4.50 9.03 -8.40
C HIS A 91 -5.46 8.94 -7.20
N PHE A 92 -6.26 9.98 -6.97
CA PHE A 92 -7.21 10.02 -5.86
C PHE A 92 -8.23 8.89 -5.93
N ILE A 93 -8.84 8.65 -7.10
CA ILE A 93 -9.83 7.58 -7.30
C ILE A 93 -9.21 6.21 -7.05
N LEU A 94 -8.08 5.90 -7.69
CA LEU A 94 -7.43 4.59 -7.55
C LEU A 94 -6.99 4.34 -6.11
N ARG A 95 -6.38 5.34 -5.47
CA ARG A 95 -5.93 5.21 -4.09
C ARG A 95 -7.10 5.03 -3.12
N SER A 96 -8.20 5.77 -3.32
CA SER A 96 -9.42 5.63 -2.53
C SER A 96 -10.08 4.25 -2.71
N ILE A 97 -10.06 3.67 -3.92
CA ILE A 97 -10.55 2.30 -4.15
C ILE A 97 -9.70 1.30 -3.37
N GLY A 98 -8.37 1.42 -3.42
CA GLY A 98 -7.48 0.55 -2.64
C GLY A 98 -7.74 0.66 -1.13
N ASP A 99 -7.90 1.88 -0.61
CA ASP A 99 -8.19 2.10 0.81
C ASP A 99 -9.57 1.51 1.20
N ILE A 100 -10.59 1.68 0.36
CA ILE A 100 -11.92 1.06 0.53
C ILE A 100 -11.80 -0.47 0.58
N LEU A 101 -11.10 -1.08 -0.38
CA LEU A 101 -10.93 -2.54 -0.42
C LEU A 101 -10.20 -3.07 0.82
N ASN A 102 -9.20 -2.34 1.31
CA ASN A 102 -8.52 -2.68 2.55
C ASN A 102 -9.48 -2.65 3.75
N GLN A 103 -10.36 -1.63 3.81
CA GLN A 103 -11.36 -1.51 4.88
C GLN A 103 -12.48 -2.56 4.78
N VAL A 104 -12.85 -2.99 3.56
CA VAL A 104 -13.77 -4.12 3.35
C VAL A 104 -13.23 -5.39 4.00
N GLY A 105 -11.91 -5.56 4.07
CA GLY A 105 -11.30 -6.68 4.78
C GLY A 105 -11.63 -6.73 6.28
N ASN A 106 -12.01 -5.62 6.90
CA ASN A 106 -12.42 -5.61 8.31
C ASN A 106 -13.82 -6.21 8.54
N LEU A 107 -14.58 -6.48 7.47
CA LEU A 107 -15.79 -7.31 7.53
C LEU A 107 -15.48 -8.82 7.58
N MET A 108 -14.20 -9.19 7.56
CA MET A 108 -13.69 -10.56 7.55
C MET A 108 -12.73 -10.77 8.74
N ASP A 109 -13.21 -10.46 9.93
CA ASP A 109 -12.47 -10.53 11.21
C ASP A 109 -12.46 -11.92 11.85
N THR A 110 -13.30 -12.84 11.35
CA THR A 110 -13.35 -14.24 11.80
C THR A 110 -12.98 -15.22 10.68
N TYR A 111 -12.16 -16.21 11.01
CA TYR A 111 -11.87 -17.37 10.16
C TYR A 111 -11.51 -18.55 11.07
N TYR A 112 -12.22 -19.67 10.93
CA TYR A 112 -12.14 -20.77 11.89
C TYR A 112 -11.11 -21.82 11.47
N SER A 113 -9.99 -21.91 12.18
CA SER A 113 -8.89 -22.83 11.85
C SER A 113 -8.26 -23.46 13.08
N ASN A 114 -7.53 -24.55 12.89
CA ASN A 114 -6.73 -25.18 13.94
C ASN A 114 -5.38 -24.50 14.12
N THR A 115 -4.93 -24.40 15.37
CA THR A 115 -3.53 -24.14 15.70
C THR A 115 -2.70 -25.42 15.59
N GLU A 116 -1.37 -25.29 15.68
CA GLU A 116 -0.45 -26.44 15.73
C GLU A 116 -0.75 -27.41 16.87
N ASP A 117 -1.24 -26.90 18.01
CA ASP A 117 -1.65 -27.68 19.17
C ASP A 117 -3.03 -28.34 19.02
N GLY A 118 -3.70 -28.14 17.88
CA GLY A 118 -5.07 -28.60 17.64
C GLY A 118 -6.14 -27.77 18.35
N LEU A 119 -5.79 -26.59 18.88
CA LEU A 119 -6.75 -25.67 19.49
C LEU A 119 -7.48 -24.85 18.42
N CYS A 120 -8.71 -24.48 18.73
CA CYS A 120 -9.55 -23.65 17.90
C CYS A 120 -9.06 -22.19 17.89
N SER A 121 -8.79 -21.64 16.69
CA SER A 121 -8.47 -20.24 16.47
C SER A 121 -9.46 -19.63 15.49
N ASN A 122 -10.13 -18.57 15.93
CA ASN A 122 -11.21 -17.89 15.21
C ASN A 122 -10.94 -16.41 14.95
N ILE A 123 -9.93 -15.80 15.61
CA ILE A 123 -9.64 -14.37 15.52
C ILE A 123 -8.60 -14.09 14.44
N VAL A 124 -8.97 -13.23 13.49
CA VAL A 124 -8.14 -12.80 12.36
C VAL A 124 -7.49 -11.46 12.66
N PHE A 125 -6.39 -11.47 13.40
CA PHE A 125 -5.60 -10.25 13.68
C PHE A 125 -4.93 -9.71 12.41
N ASN A 126 -4.41 -10.61 11.57
CA ASN A 126 -3.66 -10.25 10.38
C ASN A 126 -4.43 -10.66 9.10
N PRO A 127 -4.38 -9.87 8.01
CA PRO A 127 -5.13 -10.16 6.78
C PRO A 127 -4.86 -11.55 6.18
N GLU A 128 -3.68 -12.11 6.43
CA GLU A 128 -3.18 -13.38 5.92
C GLU A 128 -3.92 -14.58 6.54
N LYS A 129 -4.53 -14.40 7.72
CA LYS A 129 -5.31 -15.45 8.40
C LYS A 129 -6.74 -15.62 7.85
N HIS A 130 -7.11 -14.89 6.80
CA HIS A 130 -8.37 -15.12 6.11
C HIS A 130 -8.10 -15.06 4.59
N PRO A 131 -8.27 -16.17 3.85
CA PRO A 131 -7.88 -16.24 2.43
C PRO A 131 -8.53 -15.17 1.54
N LEU A 132 -9.85 -14.96 1.69
CA LEU A 132 -10.55 -13.89 0.97
C LEU A 132 -10.08 -12.49 1.39
N ARG A 133 -9.85 -12.26 2.69
CA ARG A 133 -9.33 -10.98 3.19
C ARG A 133 -7.97 -10.69 2.56
N TRP A 134 -7.02 -11.64 2.62
CA TRP A 134 -5.72 -11.55 1.95
C TRP A 134 -5.86 -11.21 0.46
N PHE A 135 -6.69 -11.96 -0.27
CA PHE A 135 -6.92 -11.72 -1.69
C PHE A 135 -7.40 -10.29 -1.96
N VAL A 136 -8.43 -9.83 -1.24
CA VAL A 136 -9.04 -8.52 -1.45
C VAL A 136 -8.09 -7.39 -1.00
N THR A 137 -7.52 -7.47 0.20
CA THR A 137 -6.76 -6.37 0.81
C THR A 137 -5.31 -6.31 0.39
N ARG A 138 -4.68 -7.43 0.00
CA ARG A 138 -3.26 -7.47 -0.35
C ARG A 138 -3.03 -7.68 -1.84
N GLN A 139 -3.85 -8.47 -2.52
CA GLN A 139 -3.69 -8.66 -3.97
C GLN A 139 -4.45 -7.61 -4.79
N ILE A 140 -5.77 -7.50 -4.59
CA ILE A 140 -6.58 -6.56 -5.39
C ILE A 140 -6.33 -5.11 -4.96
N ALA A 141 -6.35 -4.80 -3.67
CA ALA A 141 -6.13 -3.42 -3.22
C ALA A 141 -4.73 -2.89 -3.59
N SER A 142 -3.69 -3.74 -3.57
CA SER A 142 -2.34 -3.32 -3.96
C SER A 142 -2.24 -2.92 -5.43
N ILE A 143 -2.99 -3.54 -6.34
CA ILE A 143 -3.09 -3.09 -7.74
C ILE A 143 -3.54 -1.63 -7.77
N PHE A 144 -4.62 -1.31 -7.04
CA PHE A 144 -5.18 0.04 -7.03
C PHE A 144 -4.24 1.05 -6.35
N TRP A 145 -3.65 0.69 -5.21
CA TRP A 145 -2.67 1.52 -4.52
C TRP A 145 -1.46 1.85 -5.38
N TYR A 146 -0.76 0.83 -5.88
CA TYR A 146 0.46 1.04 -6.66
C TYR A 146 0.17 1.66 -8.03
N SER A 147 -0.96 1.35 -8.67
CA SER A 147 -1.38 2.04 -9.90
C SER A 147 -1.64 3.52 -9.64
N GLY A 148 -2.35 3.86 -8.56
CA GLY A 148 -2.58 5.24 -8.15
C GLY A 148 -1.27 5.98 -7.92
N GLU A 149 -0.29 5.36 -7.27
CA GLU A 149 1.03 5.95 -7.07
C GLU A 149 1.81 6.14 -8.39
N ILE A 150 1.73 5.20 -9.34
CA ILE A 150 2.36 5.34 -10.67
C ILE A 150 1.83 6.57 -11.40
N PHE A 151 0.52 6.82 -11.36
CA PHE A 151 -0.05 8.03 -11.95
C PHE A 151 0.45 9.30 -11.26
N ALA A 152 0.56 9.31 -9.92
CA ALA A 152 1.12 10.44 -9.19
C ALA A 152 2.59 10.73 -9.59
N ASP A 153 3.40 9.71 -9.82
CA ASP A 153 4.80 9.89 -10.24
C ASP A 153 4.95 10.48 -11.63
N TRP A 154 3.93 10.41 -12.48
CA TRP A 154 3.97 11.11 -13.77
C TRP A 154 3.85 12.63 -13.62
N TYR A 155 3.36 13.13 -12.48
CA TYR A 155 3.21 14.56 -12.26
C TYR A 155 4.56 15.31 -12.30
N PRO A 156 5.60 14.95 -11.50
CA PRO A 156 6.92 15.59 -11.60
C PRO A 156 7.57 15.45 -12.98
N LEU A 157 7.39 14.30 -13.64
CA LEU A 157 7.89 14.07 -15.00
C LEU A 157 7.27 15.05 -16.02
N ILE A 158 5.95 15.17 -16.03
CA ILE A 158 5.23 16.07 -16.94
C ILE A 158 5.55 17.52 -16.65
N ARG A 159 5.67 17.89 -15.38
CA ARG A 159 6.08 19.24 -14.97
C ARG A 159 7.49 19.56 -15.46
N THR A 160 8.43 18.63 -15.28
CA THR A 160 9.81 18.80 -15.75
C THR A 160 9.86 18.90 -17.28
N LYS A 161 9.02 18.12 -17.98
CA LYS A 161 8.86 18.19 -19.44
C LYS A 161 8.39 19.55 -19.93
N ALA A 162 7.41 20.14 -19.27
CA ALA A 162 6.85 21.43 -19.67
C ALA A 162 7.87 22.58 -19.54
N ILE A 163 8.90 22.42 -18.71
CA ILE A 163 9.92 23.45 -18.45
C ILE A 163 11.22 23.15 -19.22
N SER A 164 11.51 21.88 -19.50
CA SER A 164 12.74 21.46 -20.19
C SER A 164 12.60 21.50 -21.71
N HIS A 165 13.29 22.43 -22.37
CA HIS A 165 13.47 22.39 -23.82
C HIS A 165 14.58 21.41 -24.28
N ASN A 166 15.43 20.93 -23.36
CA ASN A 166 16.56 20.07 -23.70
C ASN A 166 16.23 18.58 -23.47
N PHE A 167 16.20 17.82 -24.57
CA PHE A 167 15.91 16.38 -24.57
C PHE A 167 16.96 15.53 -23.84
N LYS A 168 18.21 15.99 -23.70
CA LYS A 168 19.27 15.21 -23.05
C LYS A 168 19.03 15.05 -21.56
N TYR A 169 18.63 16.11 -20.86
CA TYR A 169 18.43 16.06 -19.40
C TYR A 169 17.15 15.34 -19.01
N ILE A 170 16.08 15.54 -19.77
CA ILE A 170 14.79 14.89 -19.50
C ILE A 170 14.85 13.37 -19.69
N LYS A 171 15.73 12.87 -20.57
CA LYS A 171 15.94 11.42 -20.76
C LYS A 171 16.29 10.72 -19.45
N TYR A 172 17.13 11.33 -18.60
CA TYR A 172 17.46 10.76 -17.29
C TYR A 172 16.24 10.66 -16.37
N VAL A 173 15.37 11.69 -16.38
CA VAL A 173 14.13 11.68 -15.60
C VAL A 173 13.17 10.60 -16.06
N TYR A 174 13.06 10.36 -17.38
CA TYR A 174 12.27 9.25 -17.92
C TYR A 174 12.80 7.88 -17.48
N ILE A 175 14.13 7.67 -17.56
CA ILE A 175 14.75 6.40 -17.18
C ILE A 175 14.52 6.10 -15.69
N THR A 176 14.75 7.08 -14.82
CA THR A 176 14.58 6.88 -13.37
C THR A 176 13.11 6.76 -12.97
N CYS A 177 12.19 7.50 -13.63
CA CYS A 177 10.75 7.32 -13.46
C CYS A 177 10.29 5.92 -13.89
N LEU A 178 10.80 5.42 -15.03
CA LEU A 178 10.49 4.07 -15.50
C LEU A 178 10.97 3.01 -14.50
N PHE A 179 12.23 3.11 -14.06
CA PHE A 179 12.78 2.18 -13.05
C PHE A 179 11.96 2.20 -11.75
N TYR A 180 11.59 3.39 -11.27
CA TYR A 180 10.76 3.52 -10.08
C TYR A 180 9.37 2.90 -10.26
N ASN A 181 8.68 3.15 -11.38
CA ASN A 181 7.39 2.53 -11.66
C ASN A 181 7.48 1.01 -11.85
N LEU A 182 8.57 0.50 -12.44
CA LEU A 182 8.81 -0.94 -12.56
C LEU A 182 8.96 -1.61 -11.18
N SER A 183 9.56 -0.94 -10.19
CA SER A 183 9.65 -1.48 -8.82
C SER A 183 8.27 -1.68 -8.18
N LYS A 184 7.29 -0.81 -8.49
CA LYS A 184 5.91 -0.92 -8.01
C LYS A 184 5.15 -2.04 -8.73
N ILE A 185 5.32 -2.15 -10.04
CA ILE A 185 4.75 -3.27 -10.82
C ILE A 185 5.29 -4.61 -10.29
N ALA A 186 6.59 -4.69 -9.96
CA ALA A 186 7.17 -5.88 -9.37
C ALA A 186 6.55 -6.23 -8.00
N LEU A 187 6.24 -5.23 -7.16
CA LEU A 187 5.51 -5.44 -5.90
C LEU A 187 4.08 -5.92 -6.12
N ILE A 188 3.37 -5.44 -7.14
CA ILE A 188 2.05 -5.99 -7.51
C ILE A 188 2.20 -7.48 -7.81
N PHE A 189 3.11 -7.86 -8.72
CA PHE A 189 3.32 -9.27 -9.07
C PHE A 189 3.76 -10.12 -7.88
N LEU A 190 4.56 -9.55 -6.97
CA LEU A 190 4.99 -10.25 -5.77
C LEU A 190 3.79 -10.61 -4.89
N ASN A 191 2.84 -9.70 -4.64
CA ASN A 191 1.64 -9.99 -3.85
C ASN A 191 0.81 -11.16 -4.41
N PHE A 192 0.84 -11.40 -5.73
CA PHE A 192 0.17 -12.53 -6.37
C PHE A 192 0.96 -13.85 -6.30
N LYS A 193 2.23 -13.85 -5.86
CA LYS A 193 3.01 -15.09 -5.70
C LYS A 193 2.56 -15.96 -4.55
N LEU A 194 1.98 -15.37 -3.50
CA LEU A 194 1.43 -16.12 -2.37
C LEU A 194 -0.08 -16.27 -2.57
N SER A 195 -0.49 -17.46 -3.03
CA SER A 195 -1.91 -17.78 -3.25
C SER A 195 -2.66 -17.89 -1.92
N PRO A 196 -3.96 -17.52 -1.84
CA PRO A 196 -4.80 -17.79 -0.68
C PRO A 196 -4.84 -19.27 -0.27
N SER A 197 -4.68 -20.19 -1.22
CA SER A 197 -4.61 -21.64 -0.96
C SER A 197 -3.31 -22.10 -0.30
N GLU A 198 -2.29 -21.23 -0.28
CA GLU A 198 -0.97 -21.52 0.29
C GLU A 198 -0.79 -20.93 1.68
N LEU A 199 -1.80 -20.24 2.21
CA LEU A 199 -1.80 -19.68 3.56
C LEU A 199 -1.95 -20.74 4.65
N TYR A 200 -2.41 -21.94 4.27
CA TYR A 200 -2.66 -23.05 5.16
C TYR A 200 -1.99 -24.30 4.61
N ASP A 201 -1.51 -25.16 5.51
CA ASP A 201 -0.93 -26.45 5.18
C ASP A 201 -2.01 -27.48 4.80
N SER A 202 -1.58 -28.68 4.39
CA SER A 202 -2.48 -29.79 4.06
C SER A 202 -3.39 -30.24 5.22
N ARG A 203 -3.10 -29.85 6.46
CA ARG A 203 -3.89 -30.15 7.66
C ARG A 203 -4.85 -29.00 8.02
N GLY A 204 -4.86 -27.92 7.24
CA GLY A 204 -5.70 -26.75 7.47
C GLY A 204 -5.20 -25.85 8.60
N ILE A 205 -3.90 -25.96 8.95
CA ILE A 205 -3.23 -25.12 9.94
C ILE A 205 -2.54 -23.97 9.20
N TYR A 206 -2.62 -22.77 9.75
CA TYR A 206 -2.01 -21.58 9.14
C TYR A 206 -0.48 -21.72 9.04
N ASP A 207 0.06 -21.59 7.82
CA ASP A 207 1.48 -21.77 7.53
C ASP A 207 2.25 -20.45 7.74
N ASN A 208 2.62 -20.21 9.00
CA ASN A 208 3.31 -18.99 9.40
C ASN A 208 4.70 -18.88 8.75
N ASP A 209 5.41 -19.99 8.55
CA ASP A 209 6.76 -19.99 7.97
C ASP A 209 6.74 -19.55 6.51
N LYS A 210 5.78 -20.04 5.73
CA LYS A 210 5.61 -19.65 4.34
C LYS A 210 5.23 -18.18 4.19
N VAL A 211 4.34 -17.68 5.05
CA VAL A 211 3.95 -16.26 5.07
C VAL A 211 5.12 -15.36 5.48
N ASN A 212 5.90 -15.75 6.49
CA ASN A 212 7.09 -15.00 6.90
C ASN A 212 8.13 -14.93 5.78
N HIS A 213 8.38 -16.05 5.09
CA HIS A 213 9.29 -16.08 3.94
C HIS A 213 8.83 -15.14 2.82
N PHE A 214 7.53 -15.09 2.53
CA PHE A 214 6.96 -14.13 1.60
C PHE A 214 7.25 -12.68 2.03
N TYR A 215 7.04 -12.36 3.31
CA TYR A 215 7.28 -11.02 3.82
C TYR A 215 8.74 -10.61 3.77
N ASP A 216 9.68 -11.52 4.00
CA ASP A 216 11.09 -11.21 3.84
C ASP A 216 11.38 -10.75 2.41
N ILE A 217 10.95 -11.52 1.40
CA ILE A 217 11.10 -11.12 0.00
C ILE A 217 10.40 -9.77 -0.25
N PHE A 218 9.20 -9.57 0.30
CA PHE A 218 8.46 -8.32 0.19
C PHE A 218 9.23 -7.11 0.72
N TRP A 219 9.89 -7.23 1.87
CA TRP A 219 10.68 -6.13 2.44
C TRP A 219 11.90 -5.76 1.59
N ILE A 220 12.53 -6.71 0.91
CA ILE A 220 13.61 -6.42 -0.06
C ILE A 220 13.06 -5.60 -1.23
N PHE A 221 11.91 -5.99 -1.80
CA PHE A 221 11.29 -5.25 -2.90
C PHE A 221 10.84 -3.84 -2.45
N GLN A 222 10.34 -3.69 -1.22
CA GLN A 222 10.04 -2.38 -0.65
C GLN A 222 11.29 -1.51 -0.49
N LEU A 223 12.42 -2.09 -0.07
CA LEU A 223 13.69 -1.38 0.01
C LEU A 223 14.18 -0.92 -1.38
N ILE A 224 14.06 -1.76 -2.39
CA ILE A 224 14.35 -1.42 -3.80
C ILE A 224 13.45 -0.27 -4.27
N LYS A 225 12.13 -0.33 -3.98
CA LYS A 225 11.16 0.74 -4.26
C LYS A 225 11.62 2.06 -3.66
N TYR A 226 12.06 2.09 -2.41
CA TYR A 226 12.50 3.32 -1.73
C TYR A 226 13.78 3.89 -2.33
N HIS A 227 14.77 3.06 -2.66
CA HIS A 227 15.98 3.52 -3.33
C HIS A 227 15.69 4.06 -4.73
N ALA A 228 14.82 3.38 -5.49
CA ALA A 228 14.37 3.84 -6.80
C ALA A 228 13.65 5.20 -6.71
N ALA A 229 12.78 5.38 -5.71
CA ALA A 229 12.10 6.65 -5.43
C ALA A 229 13.10 7.79 -5.16
N PHE A 230 14.09 7.53 -4.31
CA PHE A 230 15.11 8.51 -3.95
C PHE A 230 15.98 8.93 -5.14
N ILE A 231 16.42 7.96 -5.95
CA ILE A 231 17.18 8.22 -7.19
C ILE A 231 16.33 9.06 -8.15
N TYR A 232 15.03 8.76 -8.28
CA TYR A 232 14.10 9.52 -9.10
C TYR A 232 13.97 10.96 -8.61
N GLU A 233 13.73 11.19 -7.31
CA GLU A 233 13.60 12.51 -6.69
C GLU A 233 14.87 13.38 -6.88
N ILE A 234 16.05 12.81 -6.61
CA ILE A 234 17.33 13.50 -6.86
C ILE A 234 17.48 13.88 -8.33
N THR A 235 17.15 12.96 -9.23
CA THR A 235 17.28 13.19 -10.67
C THR A 235 16.37 14.33 -11.12
N VAL A 236 15.11 14.35 -10.68
CA VAL A 236 14.16 15.44 -10.94
C VAL A 236 14.71 16.76 -10.40
N TYR A 237 15.19 16.79 -9.15
CA TYR A 237 15.75 18.00 -8.53
C TYR A 237 16.96 18.54 -9.30
N ILE A 238 17.94 17.69 -9.63
CA ILE A 238 19.15 18.10 -10.38
C ILE A 238 18.77 18.68 -11.74
N VAL A 239 17.85 18.02 -12.46
CA VAL A 239 17.42 18.47 -13.79
C VAL A 239 16.67 19.80 -13.68
N MET A 240 15.73 19.94 -12.75
CA MET A 240 15.00 21.18 -12.50
C MET A 240 15.94 22.33 -12.16
N LYS A 241 16.89 22.11 -11.24
CA LYS A 241 17.89 23.12 -10.84
C LYS A 241 18.76 23.57 -12.01
N LYS A 242 19.22 22.64 -12.85
CA LYS A 242 20.00 22.96 -14.06
C LYS A 242 19.20 23.81 -15.05
N ILE A 243 17.92 23.49 -15.26
CA ILE A 243 17.06 24.24 -16.18
C ILE A 243 16.81 25.66 -15.67
N ILE A 244 16.51 25.82 -14.38
CA ILE A 244 16.26 27.14 -13.78
C ILE A 244 17.49 28.05 -13.87
N LYS A 245 18.68 27.52 -13.53
CA LYS A 245 19.95 28.26 -13.69
C LYS A 245 20.18 28.71 -15.13
N LYS A 246 19.84 27.88 -16.12
CA LYS A 246 20.01 28.22 -17.54
C LYS A 246 19.04 29.30 -18.01
N LEU A 247 17.88 29.42 -17.39
CA LEU A 247 16.88 30.43 -17.75
C LEU A 247 17.20 31.84 -17.19
N ASP A 248 18.37 32.03 -16.55
CA ASP A 248 18.87 33.29 -15.94
C ASP A 248 17.80 34.03 -15.12
N ILE A 249 16.93 33.25 -14.47
CA ILE A 249 15.76 33.70 -13.70
C ILE A 249 16.17 34.55 -12.49
N ASP A 250 17.41 34.42 -12.01
CA ASP A 250 17.95 35.12 -10.83
C ASP A 250 18.31 36.60 -11.08
N LYS A 251 18.34 37.09 -12.33
CA LYS A 251 18.78 38.47 -12.64
C LYS A 251 17.66 39.49 -12.90
N SER A 252 16.40 39.13 -12.70
CA SER A 252 15.28 40.04 -13.04
C SER A 252 14.37 40.31 -11.85
N ASP A 253 14.13 41.58 -11.54
CA ASP A 253 13.23 42.11 -10.52
C ASP A 253 11.75 41.76 -10.75
N ILE A 254 11.32 40.51 -10.47
CA ILE A 254 10.01 40.04 -10.92
C ILE A 254 9.17 39.37 -9.81
N GLY A 255 8.00 39.97 -9.56
CA GLY A 255 6.65 39.42 -9.30
C GLY A 255 6.39 38.18 -8.42
N PHE A 256 5.25 38.19 -7.70
CA PHE A 256 4.71 37.09 -6.87
C PHE A 256 4.69 35.70 -7.56
N LEU A 257 4.38 35.65 -8.84
CA LEU A 257 4.35 34.42 -9.65
C LEU A 257 5.74 33.75 -9.74
N LYS A 258 6.82 34.54 -9.72
CA LYS A 258 8.20 34.04 -9.71
C LYS A 258 8.61 33.51 -8.33
N LYS A 259 8.18 34.19 -7.26
CA LYS A 259 8.28 33.69 -5.88
C LYS A 259 7.56 32.34 -5.69
N PHE A 260 6.37 32.19 -6.27
CA PHE A 260 5.62 30.93 -6.22
C PHE A 260 6.30 29.80 -7.01
N LYS A 261 6.97 30.11 -8.12
CA LYS A 261 7.77 29.14 -8.88
C LYS A 261 8.97 28.66 -8.07
N ASN A 262 9.69 29.56 -7.39
CA ASN A 262 10.76 29.21 -6.47
C ASN A 262 10.23 28.32 -5.32
N LEU A 263 9.01 28.57 -4.84
CA LEU A 263 8.38 27.77 -3.79
C LEU A 263 8.24 26.28 -4.17
N SER A 264 8.12 25.97 -5.47
CA SER A 264 8.10 24.56 -5.92
C SER A 264 9.46 23.88 -5.93
N GLU A 265 10.55 24.62 -6.18
CA GLU A 265 11.92 24.10 -6.08
C GLU A 265 12.25 23.80 -4.63
N TYR A 266 11.94 24.73 -3.71
CA TYR A 266 12.12 24.52 -2.28
C TYR A 266 11.38 23.28 -1.77
N ARG A 267 10.16 23.03 -2.24
CA ARG A 267 9.42 21.79 -1.92
C ARG A 267 10.17 20.55 -2.38
N MET A 268 10.59 20.50 -3.65
CA MET A 268 11.34 19.34 -4.18
C MET A 268 12.68 19.12 -3.46
N LEU A 269 13.39 20.19 -3.12
CA LEU A 269 14.61 20.13 -2.33
C LEU A 269 14.34 19.59 -0.91
N LEU A 270 13.28 20.09 -0.26
CA LEU A 270 12.89 19.63 1.07
C LEU A 270 12.57 18.13 1.06
N PHE A 271 11.84 17.65 0.04
CA PHE A 271 11.58 16.22 -0.12
C PHE A 271 12.86 15.41 -0.35
N ALA A 272 13.76 15.87 -1.21
CA ALA A 272 15.03 15.18 -1.45
C ALA A 272 15.90 15.11 -0.18
N LEU A 273 15.92 16.18 0.62
CA LEU A 273 16.61 16.23 1.92
C LEU A 273 15.97 15.27 2.92
N PHE A 274 14.64 15.28 3.02
CA PHE A 274 13.90 14.35 3.88
C PHE A 274 14.18 12.90 3.48
N SER A 275 14.09 12.57 2.20
CA SER A 275 14.40 11.23 1.70
C SER A 275 15.87 10.84 1.98
N LEU A 276 16.82 11.77 1.85
CA LEU A 276 18.24 11.52 2.18
C LEU A 276 18.44 11.23 3.68
N CYS A 277 17.72 11.91 4.56
CA CYS A 277 17.81 11.68 6.01
C CYS A 277 17.12 10.38 6.44
N PHE A 278 15.94 10.07 5.91
CA PHE A 278 15.14 8.92 6.34
C PHE A 278 15.53 7.60 5.68
N LEU A 279 16.08 7.62 4.46
CA LEU A 279 16.46 6.39 3.75
C LEU A 279 17.50 5.54 4.51
N PRO A 280 18.57 6.10 5.11
CA PRO A 280 19.50 5.34 5.93
C PRO A 280 18.83 4.64 7.12
N PHE A 281 17.87 5.29 7.80
CA PHE A 281 17.14 4.69 8.90
C PHE A 281 16.28 3.51 8.42
N ILE A 282 15.54 3.66 7.32
CA ILE A 282 14.74 2.57 6.75
C ILE A 282 15.64 1.39 6.33
N THR A 283 16.75 1.67 5.65
CA THR A 283 17.73 0.64 5.25
C THR A 283 18.29 -0.08 6.46
N PHE A 284 18.68 0.67 7.51
CA PHE A 284 19.17 0.10 8.75
C PHE A 284 18.12 -0.79 9.44
N SER A 285 16.86 -0.35 9.52
CA SER A 285 15.77 -1.15 10.09
C SER A 285 15.55 -2.47 9.36
N VAL A 286 15.61 -2.47 8.01
CA VAL A 286 15.48 -3.70 7.22
C VAL A 286 16.69 -4.63 7.44
N ILE A 287 17.91 -4.09 7.46
CA ILE A 287 19.12 -4.88 7.76
C ILE A 287 19.05 -5.49 9.17
N LEU A 288 18.63 -4.70 10.16
CA LEU A 288 18.47 -5.16 11.54
C LEU A 288 17.44 -6.28 11.63
N LYS A 289 16.31 -6.17 10.91
CA LYS A 289 15.32 -7.25 10.82
C LYS A 289 15.96 -8.55 10.31
N TYR A 290 16.73 -8.50 9.22
CA TYR A 290 17.41 -9.69 8.68
C TYR A 290 18.45 -10.25 9.64
N TYR A 291 19.21 -9.39 10.30
CA TYR A 291 20.19 -9.81 11.29
C TYR A 291 19.53 -10.54 12.47
N LEU A 292 18.45 -9.98 13.03
CA LEU A 292 17.68 -10.60 14.12
C LEU A 292 16.96 -11.88 13.69
N PHE A 293 16.62 -12.01 12.41
CA PHE A 293 15.99 -13.22 11.87
C PHE A 293 16.98 -14.40 11.80
N ILE A 294 18.27 -14.12 11.56
CA ILE A 294 19.32 -15.15 11.48
C ILE A 294 19.69 -15.68 12.88
N ASP A 295 19.55 -14.88 13.93
CA ASP A 295 20.03 -15.20 15.29
C ASP A 295 19.01 -15.98 16.17
N ASP A 296 18.13 -16.77 15.54
CA ASP A 296 17.19 -17.73 16.15
C ASP A 296 16.23 -17.22 17.26
N GLY A 297 14.96 -17.01 16.87
CA GLY A 297 13.80 -17.09 17.77
C GLY A 297 12.75 -15.96 17.66
N PHE A 298 13.11 -14.80 17.10
CA PHE A 298 12.23 -13.63 17.10
C PHE A 298 11.43 -13.44 15.80
N ARG A 299 10.95 -14.52 15.18
CA ARG A 299 10.15 -14.46 13.95
C ARG A 299 8.82 -13.69 14.10
N ILE A 300 8.38 -13.44 15.33
CA ILE A 300 7.09 -12.81 15.65
C ILE A 300 7.19 -11.27 15.72
N MET A 301 8.39 -10.67 15.68
CA MET A 301 8.50 -9.20 15.71
C MET A 301 8.05 -8.58 14.39
N ASP A 302 6.84 -8.03 14.40
CA ASP A 302 6.28 -7.26 13.29
C ASP A 302 6.94 -5.87 13.24
N PHE A 303 7.95 -5.73 12.37
CA PHE A 303 8.51 -4.44 12.00
C PHE A 303 7.62 -3.78 10.94
N SER A 304 6.41 -3.36 11.33
CA SER A 304 5.47 -2.71 10.41
C SER A 304 5.93 -1.26 10.09
N LEU A 305 6.97 -1.14 9.26
CA LEU A 305 7.42 0.16 8.73
C LEU A 305 6.39 0.79 7.77
N GLU A 306 5.28 0.10 7.44
CA GLU A 306 4.19 0.63 6.62
C GLU A 306 3.56 1.90 7.22
N GLU A 307 3.62 2.09 8.55
CA GLU A 307 3.19 3.34 9.20
C GLU A 307 4.00 4.57 8.73
N ASN A 308 5.24 4.40 8.28
CA ASN A 308 6.07 5.50 7.78
C ASN A 308 5.67 5.96 6.36
N ASP A 309 5.03 5.11 5.55
CA ASP A 309 4.50 5.51 4.24
C ASP A 309 3.35 6.52 4.41
N LEU A 310 2.63 6.48 5.54
CA LEU A 310 1.61 7.46 5.90
C LEU A 310 2.22 8.84 6.18
N ILE A 311 3.37 8.90 6.87
CA ILE A 311 4.10 10.16 7.12
C ILE A 311 4.65 10.76 5.82
N ARG A 312 5.24 9.94 4.94
CA ARG A 312 5.77 10.42 3.65
C ARG A 312 4.65 10.90 2.71
N ASN A 313 3.53 10.18 2.66
CA ASN A 313 2.37 10.55 1.85
C ASN A 313 1.67 11.80 2.38
N ASN A 314 1.60 12.00 3.69
CA ASN A 314 1.05 13.22 4.28
C ASN A 314 1.86 14.48 3.95
N LEU A 315 3.12 14.33 3.56
CA LEU A 315 4.02 15.43 3.25
C LEU A 315 4.05 15.80 1.76
N LYS A 316 3.72 14.88 0.85
CA LYS A 316 3.70 15.10 -0.62
C LYS A 316 2.52 15.97 -1.04
#